data_AF-A0A947PXY5-F1
#
_entry.id   AF-A0A947PXY5-F1
#
_cell.length_a   1.000
_cell.length_b   1.000
_cell.length_c   1.000
_cell.angle_alpha   90.00
_cell.angle_beta   90.00
_cell.angle_gamma   90.00
#
_symmetry.space_group_name_H-M   'P 1'
#
loop_
_entity.id
_entity.type
_entity.pdbx_description
1 polymer ?
#
loop_
_entity_poly.entity_id
_entity_poly.type
_entity_poly.pdbx_seq_one_letter_code
_entity_poly.pdbx_strand_id
1 'polypeptide(L)'
;MSTDLDGTYNVSSTSSYGGPLERKSDGVTTIKDGKTARLDDNSVMWTSTFTILSDTEVEMISVADPSKAKADFALTRPDGTPTREIVTYRSVLKLARKGDKIQMSGQIEYGNDVIFLTMCKTGV
;
A
#
# COMPACT_ATOMS: atom_id res chain seq x y z
N MET A 1 -0.01 -15.63 13.27
CA MET A 1 -0.53 -14.67 14.26
C MET A 1 -0.58 -13.31 13.58
N SER A 2 -1.77 -12.73 13.37
CA SER A 2 -1.96 -11.50 12.57
C SER A 2 -1.34 -10.25 13.23
N THR A 3 -1.21 -10.29 14.55
CA THR A 3 -0.80 -9.17 15.41
C THR A 3 0.70 -8.89 15.39
N ASP A 4 1.52 -9.78 14.84
CA ASP A 4 2.98 -9.62 14.78
C ASP A 4 3.42 -8.39 13.97
N LEU A 5 2.56 -7.94 13.06
CA LEU A 5 2.77 -6.75 12.26
C LEU A 5 2.12 -5.51 12.86
N ASP A 6 1.43 -5.61 14.00
CA ASP A 6 0.71 -4.48 14.56
C ASP A 6 1.67 -3.36 14.94
N GLY A 7 1.25 -2.13 14.65
CA GLY A 7 1.98 -0.92 14.98
C GLY A 7 1.91 0.14 13.89
N THR A 8 2.65 1.22 14.12
CA THR A 8 2.71 2.35 13.21
C THR A 8 3.91 2.22 12.29
N TYR A 9 3.71 2.51 11.00
CA TYR A 9 4.70 2.39 9.94
C TYR A 9 4.85 3.70 9.19
N ASN A 10 6.09 4.10 8.95
CA ASN A 10 6.40 5.05 7.89
C ASN A 10 6.37 4.32 6.57
N VAL A 11 5.60 4.85 5.63
CA VAL A 11 5.44 4.33 4.27
C VAL A 11 6.19 5.25 3.33
N SER A 12 6.96 4.66 2.43
CA SER A 12 7.50 5.35 1.27
C SER A 12 7.16 4.56 0.03
N SER A 13 6.70 5.25 -1.00
CA SER A 13 6.42 4.62 -2.28
C SER A 13 6.81 5.52 -3.44
N THR A 14 7.39 4.91 -4.47
CA THR A 14 7.71 5.54 -5.75
C THR A 14 7.12 4.71 -6.88
N SER A 15 6.72 5.37 -7.96
CA SER A 15 6.19 4.70 -9.15
C SER A 15 7.22 4.72 -10.28
N SER A 16 7.18 3.70 -11.14
CA SER A 16 7.91 3.67 -12.42
C SER A 16 7.35 4.65 -13.47
N TYR A 17 6.32 5.43 -13.14
CA TYR A 17 5.72 6.42 -14.01
C TYR A 17 6.76 7.39 -14.58
N GLY A 18 6.91 7.40 -15.90
CA GLY A 18 7.91 8.21 -16.62
C GLY A 18 7.46 9.62 -17.00
N GLY A 19 6.35 10.12 -16.45
CA GLY A 19 5.91 11.49 -16.72
C GLY A 19 6.72 12.54 -15.95
N PRO A 20 6.48 13.83 -16.21
CA PRO A 20 7.30 14.92 -15.66
C PRO A 20 7.17 15.13 -14.14
N LEU A 21 6.20 14.48 -13.50
CA LEU A 21 5.96 14.56 -12.06
C LEU A 21 6.16 13.18 -11.44
N GLU A 22 7.06 13.08 -10.46
CA GLU A 22 7.25 11.87 -9.67
C GLU A 22 5.95 11.56 -8.90
N ARG A 23 5.42 10.36 -9.12
CA ARG A 23 4.30 9.86 -8.32
C ARG A 23 4.86 9.18 -7.09
N LYS A 24 5.08 10.00 -6.05
CA LYS A 24 5.53 9.57 -4.73
C LYS A 24 4.37 9.64 -3.74
N SER A 25 4.22 8.62 -2.91
CA SER A 25 3.32 8.67 -1.75
C SER A 25 4.07 8.21 -0.52
N ASP A 26 4.57 9.18 0.23
CA ASP A 26 5.12 8.98 1.56
C ASP A 26 4.04 9.28 2.60
N GLY A 27 4.05 8.56 3.72
CA GLY A 27 3.07 8.79 4.77
C GLY A 27 3.25 7.88 5.97
N VAL A 28 2.22 7.83 6.79
CA VAL A 28 2.16 6.97 7.98
C VAL A 28 0.91 6.10 7.89
N THR A 29 1.02 4.83 8.28
CA THR A 29 -0.12 3.94 8.41
C THR A 29 -0.01 3.10 9.67
N THR A 30 -1.14 2.62 10.17
CA THR A 30 -1.19 1.76 11.35
C THR A 30 -1.77 0.43 10.92
N ILE A 31 -1.00 -0.63 11.12
CA ILE A 31 -1.47 -2.01 11.00
C ILE A 31 -2.03 -2.41 12.35
N LYS A 32 -3.27 -2.90 12.35
CA LYS A 32 -3.93 -3.50 13.51
C LYS A 32 -4.64 -4.76 13.09
N ASP A 33 -4.37 -5.86 13.77
CA ASP A 33 -4.87 -7.19 13.44
C ASP A 33 -4.58 -7.57 11.97
N GLY A 34 -3.41 -7.15 11.46
CA GLY A 34 -3.02 -7.35 10.06
C GLY A 34 -3.80 -6.50 9.06
N LYS A 35 -4.46 -5.42 9.48
CA LYS A 35 -5.28 -4.56 8.61
C LYS A 35 -4.92 -3.10 8.73
N THR A 36 -5.12 -2.35 7.65
CA THR A 36 -5.06 -0.88 7.65
C THR A 36 -6.34 -0.32 7.05
N ALA A 37 -6.68 0.90 7.46
CA ALA A 37 -7.71 1.71 6.81
C ALA A 37 -7.28 3.17 6.84
N ARG A 38 -7.31 3.85 5.69
CA ARG A 38 -7.00 5.28 5.59
C ARG A 38 -7.82 5.93 4.49
N LEU A 39 -8.15 7.20 4.69
CA LEU A 39 -8.65 8.08 3.65
C LEU A 39 -7.47 8.90 3.12
N ASP A 40 -7.36 9.06 1.81
CA ASP A 40 -6.37 9.97 1.22
C ASP A 40 -6.95 11.37 0.98
N ASP A 41 -6.10 12.29 0.51
CA ASP A 41 -6.48 13.69 0.25
C ASP A 41 -7.51 13.85 -0.88
N ASN A 42 -7.71 12.80 -1.68
CA ASN A 42 -8.73 12.75 -2.72
C ASN A 42 -10.02 12.10 -2.25
N SER A 43 -10.12 11.76 -0.95
CA SER A 43 -11.27 11.06 -0.36
C SER A 43 -11.47 9.64 -0.88
N VAL A 44 -10.41 8.99 -1.35
CA VAL A 44 -10.40 7.55 -1.66
C VAL A 44 -10.17 6.78 -0.37
N MET A 45 -11.02 5.79 -0.11
CA MET A 45 -10.83 4.87 1.01
C MET A 45 -9.87 3.76 0.61
N TRP A 46 -8.76 3.64 1.33
CA TRP A 46 -7.78 2.58 1.16
C TRP A 46 -7.87 1.63 2.34
N THR A 47 -8.09 0.35 2.06
CA THR A 47 -8.03 -0.71 3.07
C THR A 47 -7.03 -1.76 2.65
N SER A 48 -6.17 -2.21 3.56
CA SER A 48 -5.21 -3.27 3.25
C SER A 48 -5.29 -4.39 4.27
N THR A 49 -5.02 -5.61 3.82
CA THR A 49 -4.83 -6.80 4.65
C THR A 49 -3.43 -7.34 4.41
N PHE A 50 -2.78 -7.73 5.50
CA PHE A 50 -1.42 -8.26 5.54
C PHE A 50 -1.45 -9.67 6.12
N THR A 51 -0.92 -10.63 5.38
CA THR A 51 -0.85 -12.03 5.79
C THR A 51 0.60 -12.48 5.76
N ILE A 52 1.15 -12.85 6.91
CA ILE A 52 2.50 -13.44 6.98
C ILE A 52 2.47 -14.79 6.25
N LEU A 53 3.27 -14.91 5.19
CA LEU A 53 3.40 -16.15 4.41
C LEU A 53 4.56 -17.01 4.93
N SER A 54 5.65 -16.36 5.36
CA SER A 54 6.85 -17.00 5.91
C SER A 54 7.60 -16.03 6.81
N ASP A 55 8.72 -16.47 7.41
CA ASP A 55 9.58 -15.61 8.24
C ASP A 55 10.13 -14.40 7.48
N THR A 56 10.16 -14.46 6.15
CA THR A 56 10.72 -13.45 5.26
C THR A 56 9.73 -12.85 4.26
N GLU A 57 8.45 -13.23 4.31
CA GLU A 57 7.46 -12.79 3.31
C GLU A 57 6.08 -12.49 3.93
N VAL A 58 5.44 -11.44 3.40
CA VAL A 58 4.09 -11.00 3.75
C VAL A 58 3.31 -10.74 2.48
N GLU A 59 2.13 -11.35 2.33
CA GLU A 59 1.17 -10.95 1.31
C GLU A 59 0.49 -9.65 1.75
N MET A 60 0.40 -8.69 0.85
CA MET A 60 -0.43 -7.51 0.99
C MET A 60 -1.51 -7.53 -0.08
N ILE A 61 -2.77 -7.39 0.34
CA ILE A 61 -3.91 -7.08 -0.52
C ILE A 61 -4.41 -5.71 -0.13
N SER A 62 -4.43 -4.75 -1.06
CA SER A 62 -4.93 -3.40 -0.83
C SER A 62 -6.10 -3.09 -1.76
N VAL A 63 -7.16 -2.51 -1.24
CA VAL A 63 -8.38 -2.15 -1.96
C VAL A 63 -8.56 -0.63 -1.87
N ALA A 64 -8.65 0.01 -3.03
CA ALA A 64 -8.96 1.42 -3.19
C ALA A 64 -10.42 1.58 -3.64
N ASP A 65 -11.22 2.24 -2.81
CA ASP A 65 -12.62 2.56 -3.08
C ASP A 65 -12.77 4.07 -3.31
N PRO A 66 -12.96 4.51 -4.57
CA PRO A 66 -13.11 5.92 -4.91
C PRO A 66 -14.57 6.40 -4.85
N SER A 67 -15.51 5.65 -4.25
CA SER A 67 -16.95 6.01 -4.20
C SER A 67 -17.23 7.37 -3.55
N LYS A 68 -16.34 7.83 -2.66
CA LYS A 68 -16.40 9.15 -2.01
C LYS A 68 -15.34 10.12 -2.52
N ALA A 69 -14.64 9.76 -3.60
CA ALA A 69 -13.55 10.59 -4.11
C ALA A 69 -14.07 11.92 -4.65
N LYS A 70 -13.18 12.92 -4.68
CA LYS A 70 -13.46 14.23 -5.29
C LYS A 70 -13.95 14.07 -6.74
N ALA A 71 -14.82 14.99 -7.17
CA ALA A 71 -15.52 14.91 -8.45
C ALA A 71 -14.60 14.97 -9.69
N ASP A 72 -13.36 15.43 -9.53
CA ASP A 72 -12.32 15.50 -10.56
C ASP A 72 -11.26 14.39 -10.44
N PHE A 73 -11.39 13.51 -9.43
CA PHE A 73 -10.48 12.39 -9.23
C PHE A 73 -11.01 11.08 -9.82
N ALA A 74 -10.11 10.30 -10.39
CA ALA A 74 -10.32 8.93 -10.82
C ALA A 74 -9.07 8.09 -10.55
N LEU A 75 -9.28 6.82 -10.19
CA LEU A 75 -8.21 5.83 -10.17
C LEU A 75 -7.88 5.43 -11.62
N THR A 76 -6.78 4.71 -11.80
CA THR A 76 -6.42 4.15 -13.11
C THR A 76 -6.72 2.65 -13.10
N ARG A 77 -7.21 2.11 -14.21
CA ARG A 77 -7.29 0.67 -14.48
C ARG A 77 -5.92 0.14 -14.93
N PRO A 78 -5.73 -1.20 -14.98
CA PRO A 78 -4.49 -1.77 -15.49
C PRO A 78 -4.19 -1.38 -16.95
N ASP A 79 -5.22 -1.09 -17.75
CA ASP A 79 -5.08 -0.63 -19.13
C ASP A 79 -4.74 0.87 -19.27
N GLY A 80 -4.57 1.59 -18.16
CA GLY A 80 -4.26 3.02 -18.14
C GLY A 80 -5.50 3.93 -18.22
N THR A 81 -6.71 3.39 -18.37
CA THR A 81 -7.94 4.19 -18.44
C THR A 81 -8.40 4.66 -17.04
N PRO A 82 -9.03 5.84 -16.91
CA PRO A 82 -9.58 6.28 -15.63
C PRO A 82 -10.80 5.45 -15.22
N THR A 83 -10.96 5.23 -13.92
CA THR A 83 -12.08 4.51 -13.31
C THR A 83 -12.52 5.10 -11.97
N ARG A 84 -13.81 4.92 -11.68
CA ARG A 84 -14.44 5.13 -10.38
C ARG A 84 -14.91 3.84 -9.73
N GLU A 85 -14.50 2.71 -10.29
CA GLU A 85 -14.74 1.40 -9.71
C GLU A 85 -13.67 1.11 -8.65
N ILE A 86 -13.99 0.16 -7.77
CA ILE A 86 -13.05 -0.35 -6.78
C ILE A 86 -11.87 -1.01 -7.50
N VAL A 87 -10.67 -0.71 -7.03
CA VAL A 87 -9.42 -1.28 -7.54
C VAL A 87 -8.75 -2.11 -6.44
N THR A 88 -8.25 -3.30 -6.80
CA THR A 88 -7.49 -4.15 -5.88
C THR A 88 -6.05 -4.32 -6.36
N TYR A 89 -5.12 -4.11 -5.44
CA TYR A 89 -3.69 -4.31 -5.59
C TYR A 89 -3.28 -5.53 -4.77
N ARG A 90 -2.39 -6.36 -5.31
CA ARG A 90 -1.80 -7.50 -4.60
C ARG A 90 -0.30 -7.50 -4.77
N SER A 91 0.43 -7.81 -3.72
CA SER A 91 1.89 -7.96 -3.76
C SER A 91 2.38 -8.89 -2.66
N VAL A 92 3.52 -9.54 -2.89
CA VAL A 92 4.30 -10.22 -1.85
C VAL A 92 5.46 -9.31 -1.49
N LEU A 93 5.50 -8.89 -0.23
CA LEU A 93 6.52 -8.03 0.34
C LEU A 93 7.57 -8.88 1.04
N LYS A 94 8.85 -8.53 0.87
CA LYS A 94 9.94 -9.05 1.69
C LYS A 94 9.82 -8.47 3.09
N LEU A 95 9.89 -9.34 4.09
CA LEU A 95 9.85 -9.03 5.51
C LEU A 95 11.24 -9.14 6.10
N ALA A 96 11.77 -8.03 6.59
CA ALA A 96 13.03 -7.97 7.33
C ALA A 96 12.76 -7.64 8.79
N ARG A 97 13.39 -8.39 9.70
CA ARG A 97 13.25 -8.23 11.14
C ARG A 97 14.62 -8.07 11.80
N LYS A 98 14.72 -7.14 12.76
CA LYS A 98 15.89 -6.99 13.63
C LYS A 98 15.42 -6.59 15.03
N GLY A 99 15.21 -7.59 15.89
CA GLY A 99 14.55 -7.40 17.17
C GLY A 99 13.11 -6.93 16.97
N ASP A 100 12.78 -5.80 17.59
CA ASP A 100 11.53 -5.06 17.51
C ASP A 100 11.36 -4.24 16.22
N LYS A 101 12.42 -4.10 15.40
CA LYS A 101 12.37 -3.40 14.12
C LYS A 101 11.82 -4.31 13.03
N ILE A 102 10.82 -3.81 12.30
CA ILE A 102 10.22 -4.46 11.14
C ILE A 102 10.34 -3.54 9.94
N GLN A 103 10.76 -4.11 8.81
CA GLN A 103 10.66 -3.48 7.51
C GLN A 103 9.97 -4.44 6.53
N MET A 104 9.04 -3.92 5.75
CA MET A 104 8.44 -4.61 4.61
C MET A 104 8.77 -3.86 3.33
N SER A 105 9.22 -4.53 2.29
CA SER A 105 9.45 -3.88 0.99
C SER A 105 9.15 -4.80 -0.18
N GLY A 106 8.67 -4.23 -1.28
CA GLY A 106 8.29 -4.99 -2.45
C GLY A 106 7.83 -4.14 -3.61
N GLN A 107 7.34 -4.81 -4.65
CA GLN A 107 6.83 -4.18 -5.85
C GLN A 107 5.36 -4.54 -6.01
N ILE A 108 4.54 -3.53 -6.28
CA ILE A 108 3.13 -3.70 -6.64
C ILE A 108 3.05 -3.46 -8.14
N GLU A 109 2.82 -4.53 -8.89
CA GLU A 109 2.57 -4.44 -10.32
C GLU A 109 1.10 -4.11 -10.53
N TYR A 110 0.82 -3.05 -11.28
CA TYR A 110 -0.54 -2.67 -11.60
C TYR A 110 -0.61 -2.02 -12.98
N GLY A 111 -1.06 -2.80 -13.96
CA GLY A 111 -1.06 -2.37 -15.35
C GLY A 111 0.36 -2.20 -15.87
N ASN A 112 0.64 -1.03 -16.46
CA ASN A 112 1.97 -0.67 -16.95
C ASN A 112 2.85 0.02 -15.89
N ASP A 113 2.31 0.26 -14.69
CA ASP A 113 3.02 0.92 -13.60
C ASP A 113 3.50 -0.11 -12.56
N VAL A 114 4.72 0.09 -12.09
CA VAL A 114 5.30 -0.62 -10.94
C VAL A 114 5.43 0.37 -9.80
N ILE A 115 4.87 0.04 -8.65
CA ILE A 115 5.03 0.83 -7.43
C ILE A 115 6.02 0.10 -6.52
N PHE A 116 7.13 0.76 -6.20
CA PHE A 116 8.07 0.29 -5.20
C PHE A 116 7.59 0.76 -3.84
N LEU A 117 7.31 -0.17 -2.94
CA LEU A 117 6.80 0.10 -1.60
C LEU A 117 7.87 -0.26 -0.56
N THR A 118 8.09 0.61 0.41
CA THR A 118 8.83 0.32 1.65
C THR A 118 8.03 0.80 2.85
N MET A 119 7.90 -0.03 3.86
CA MET A 119 7.21 0.25 5.12
C MET A 119 8.15 -0.07 6.27
N CYS A 120 8.45 0.91 7.12
CA CYS A 120 9.32 0.74 8.29
C CYS A 120 8.51 0.99 9.56
N LYS A 121 8.47 0.01 10.47
CA LYS A 121 7.79 0.15 11.75
C LYS A 121 8.51 1.20 12.61
N THR A 122 7.75 2.17 13.12
CA THR A 122 8.23 3.29 13.93
C THR A 122 7.66 3.33 15.34
N GLY A 123 6.60 2.56 15.62
CA GLY A 123 6.00 2.46 16.94
C GLY A 123 5.12 1.22 17.10
N VAL A 124 4.76 0.92 18.35
CA VAL A 124 3.72 -0.05 18.73
C VAL A 124 2.37 0.66 18.74
#